data_AF-Q227Z3-F1
#
_entry.id   AF-Q227Z3-F1
#
_cell.length_a   1.000
_cell.length_b   1.000
_cell.length_c   1.000
_cell.angle_alpha   90.00
_cell.angle_beta   90.00
_cell.angle_gamma   90.00
#
_symmetry.space_group_name_H-M   'P 1'
#
loop_
_entity.id
_entity.type
_entity.pdbx_description
1 polymer ?
#
loop_
_entity_poly.entity_id
_entity_poly.type
_entity_poly.pdbx_seq_one_letter_code
_entity_poly.pdbx_strand_id
1 'polypeptide(L)'
;MSLEKCQNITSLNLNLSLNKLGADGAKNIGMSLEKCQNITSLNLNLGYNELGADGAKNIGMSLEKCQNITSLNLNLSINDLGADEAKNIRMSLEKCQNITSLNLILCEIKTQNKWVWIIN
;
A
#
# COMPACT_ATOMS: atom_id res chain seq x y z
N MET A 1 0.99 -17.70 10.93
CA MET A 1 -0.35 -17.48 11.50
C MET A 1 -1.08 -16.55 10.53
N SER A 2 -2.22 -16.97 9.96
CA SER A 2 -2.92 -16.21 8.90
C SER A 2 -3.80 -15.12 9.49
N LEU A 3 -3.72 -13.88 8.98
CA LEU A 3 -4.58 -12.75 9.39
C LEU A 3 -6.08 -13.01 9.13
N GLU A 4 -6.39 -13.97 8.26
CA GLU A 4 -7.74 -14.44 7.94
C GLU A 4 -8.56 -14.91 9.16
N LYS A 5 -7.89 -15.33 10.25
CA LYS A 5 -8.59 -15.79 11.46
C LYS A 5 -9.06 -14.65 12.36
N CYS A 6 -8.63 -13.42 12.11
CA CYS A 6 -8.92 -12.27 12.95
C CYS A 6 -10.20 -11.54 12.49
N GLN A 7 -11.34 -12.23 12.56
CA GLN A 7 -12.61 -11.73 12.01
C GLN A 7 -13.17 -10.49 12.73
N ASN A 8 -12.76 -10.21 13.97
CA ASN A 8 -13.24 -9.05 14.71
C ASN A 8 -12.35 -7.80 14.54
N ILE A 9 -11.24 -7.92 13.80
CA ILE A 9 -10.36 -6.78 13.56
C ILE A 9 -10.94 -5.98 12.40
N THR A 10 -11.24 -4.71 12.66
CA THR A 10 -11.70 -3.73 11.66
C THR A 10 -10.64 -2.67 11.36
N SER A 11 -9.65 -2.51 12.24
CA SER A 11 -8.52 -1.61 12.05
C SER A 11 -7.20 -2.37 12.12
N LEU A 12 -6.37 -2.20 11.11
CA LEU A 12 -5.05 -2.83 11.01
C LEU A 12 -3.99 -1.76 10.87
N ASN A 13 -3.04 -1.74 11.80
CA ASN A 13 -1.87 -0.89 11.76
C ASN A 13 -0.61 -1.76 11.66
N LEU A 14 0.07 -1.70 10.53
CA LEU A 14 1.29 -2.45 10.24
C LEU A 14 2.41 -1.50 9.87
N ASN A 15 3.36 -1.34 10.78
CA ASN A 15 4.64 -0.70 10.47
C ASN A 15 5.69 -1.77 10.16
N LEU A 16 6.02 -1.89 8.89
CA LEU A 16 7.01 -2.80 8.36
C LEU A 16 8.15 -2.04 7.67
N SER A 17 8.35 -0.76 8.00
CA SER A 17 9.46 0.01 7.43
C SER A 17 10.83 -0.55 7.80
N LEU A 18 11.83 -0.38 6.92
CA LEU A 18 13.22 -0.78 7.13
C LEU A 18 13.46 -2.29 7.28
N ASN A 19 12.70 -3.14 6.57
CA ASN A 19 12.78 -4.60 6.68
C ASN A 19 13.33 -5.32 5.43
N LYS A 20 13.72 -4.61 4.37
CA LYS A 20 14.24 -5.21 3.11
C LYS A 20 13.32 -6.31 2.56
N LEU A 21 12.01 -6.06 2.56
CA LEU A 21 11.00 -7.03 2.16
C LEU A 21 11.16 -7.51 0.71
N GLY A 22 11.66 -6.63 -0.17
CA GLY A 22 11.71 -6.88 -1.61
C GLY A 22 10.32 -7.04 -2.23
N ALA A 23 10.31 -7.32 -3.54
CA ALA A 23 9.07 -7.53 -4.28
C ALA A 23 8.23 -8.71 -3.75
N ASP A 24 8.89 -9.82 -3.35
CA ASP A 24 8.22 -11.00 -2.81
C ASP A 24 7.56 -10.74 -1.45
N GLY A 25 8.21 -9.96 -0.58
CA GLY A 25 7.62 -9.54 0.69
C GLY A 25 6.37 -8.69 0.48
N ALA A 26 6.40 -7.73 -0.46
CA ALA A 26 5.22 -6.96 -0.85
C ALA A 26 4.08 -7.86 -1.38
N LYS A 27 4.39 -8.83 -2.24
CA LYS A 27 3.42 -9.80 -2.76
C LYS A 27 2.75 -10.59 -1.63
N ASN A 28 3.55 -11.10 -0.68
CA ASN A 28 3.02 -11.88 0.44
C ASN A 28 2.13 -11.03 1.37
N ILE A 29 2.49 -9.76 1.58
CA ILE A 29 1.67 -8.81 2.34
C ILE A 29 0.36 -8.55 1.59
N GLY A 30 0.40 -8.26 0.29
CA GLY A 30 -0.79 -8.06 -0.54
C GLY A 30 -1.74 -9.24 -0.47
N MET A 31 -1.24 -10.47 -0.70
CA MET A 31 -2.03 -11.69 -0.59
C MET A 31 -2.65 -11.89 0.80
N SER A 32 -2.00 -11.40 1.86
CA SER A 32 -2.53 -11.49 3.22
C SER A 32 -3.63 -10.45 3.46
N LEU A 33 -3.48 -9.23 2.93
CA LEU A 33 -4.48 -8.17 3.01
C LEU A 33 -5.76 -8.54 2.25
N GLU A 34 -5.64 -9.19 1.09
CA GLU A 34 -6.79 -9.69 0.31
C GLU A 34 -7.71 -10.62 1.12
N LYS A 35 -7.19 -11.29 2.16
CA LYS A 35 -7.97 -12.18 3.03
C LYS A 35 -8.62 -11.44 4.19
N CYS A 36 -8.22 -10.21 4.46
CA CYS A 36 -8.67 -9.43 5.61
C CYS A 36 -9.93 -8.62 5.25
N GLN A 37 -11.01 -9.31 4.92
CA GLN A 37 -12.24 -8.69 4.40
C GLN A 37 -12.99 -7.83 5.43
N ASN A 38 -12.71 -7.96 6.73
CA ASN A 38 -13.40 -7.15 7.75
C ASN A 38 -12.70 -5.81 8.04
N ILE A 39 -11.53 -5.56 7.44
CA ILE A 39 -10.77 -4.33 7.65
C ILE A 39 -11.42 -3.16 6.91
N THR A 40 -11.74 -2.13 7.67
CA THR A 40 -12.26 -0.85 7.17
C THR A 40 -11.24 0.28 7.30
N SER A 41 -10.29 0.16 8.24
CA SER A 41 -9.20 1.12 8.42
C SER A 41 -7.84 0.42 8.33
N LEU A 42 -7.03 0.82 7.35
CA LEU A 42 -5.70 0.27 7.12
C LEU A 42 -4.64 1.37 7.23
N ASN A 43 -3.69 1.20 8.14
CA ASN A 43 -2.44 1.94 8.15
C ASN A 43 -1.29 0.98 7.84
N LEU A 44 -0.66 1.16 6.68
CA LEU A 44 0.39 0.30 6.17
C LEU A 44 1.63 1.13 5.84
N ASN A 45 2.65 1.02 6.68
CA ASN A 45 3.95 1.63 6.44
C ASN A 45 4.94 0.59 5.91
N LEU A 46 5.28 0.72 4.64
CA LEU A 46 6.24 -0.10 3.92
C LEU A 46 7.46 0.70 3.46
N GLY A 47 7.75 1.86 4.06
CA GLY A 47 8.90 2.67 3.65
C GLY A 47 10.24 1.95 3.81
N TYR A 48 11.22 2.22 2.94
CA TYR A 48 12.56 1.62 3.00
C TYR A 48 12.58 0.08 3.01
N ASN A 49 12.00 -0.54 1.99
CA ASN A 49 11.88 -1.99 1.87
C ASN A 49 12.36 -2.58 0.55
N GLU A 50 12.95 -1.78 -0.33
CA GLU A 50 13.50 -2.25 -1.62
C GLU A 50 12.44 -2.99 -2.46
N LEU A 51 11.17 -2.57 -2.38
CA LEU A 51 10.06 -3.29 -3.02
C LEU A 51 10.19 -3.35 -4.55
N GLY A 52 10.79 -2.33 -5.16
CA GLY A 52 10.85 -2.16 -6.59
C GLY A 52 9.48 -1.90 -7.23
N ALA A 53 9.50 -1.75 -8.55
CA ALA A 53 8.32 -1.62 -9.40
C ALA A 53 7.29 -2.74 -9.19
N ASP A 54 7.76 -3.99 -9.18
CA ASP A 54 6.91 -5.17 -9.03
C ASP A 54 6.26 -5.26 -7.65
N GLY A 55 6.99 -4.90 -6.58
CA GLY A 55 6.43 -4.87 -5.24
C GLY A 55 5.33 -3.82 -5.11
N ALA A 56 5.53 -2.62 -5.63
CA ALA A 56 4.50 -1.58 -5.69
C ALA A 56 3.25 -2.02 -6.45
N LYS A 57 3.44 -2.62 -7.64
CA LYS A 57 2.34 -3.14 -8.46
C LYS A 57 1.52 -4.19 -7.71
N ASN A 58 2.18 -5.13 -7.03
CA ASN A 58 1.50 -6.15 -6.23
C ASN A 58 0.66 -5.53 -5.11
N ILE A 59 1.21 -4.54 -4.38
CA ILE A 59 0.44 -3.81 -3.35
C ILE A 59 -0.79 -3.12 -3.95
N GLY A 60 -0.64 -2.41 -5.07
CA GLY A 60 -1.75 -1.76 -5.77
C GLY A 60 -2.86 -2.75 -6.15
N MET A 61 -2.50 -3.86 -6.81
CA MET A 61 -3.45 -4.89 -7.22
C MET A 61 -4.17 -5.57 -6.04
N SER A 62 -3.49 -5.76 -4.90
CA SER A 62 -4.12 -6.32 -3.71
C SER A 62 -5.06 -5.33 -3.02
N LEU A 63 -4.72 -4.04 -3.00
CA LEU A 63 -5.59 -3.00 -2.47
C LEU A 63 -6.89 -2.86 -3.29
N GLU A 64 -6.82 -3.03 -4.63
CA GLU A 64 -8.02 -3.09 -5.48
C GLU A 64 -9.04 -4.15 -5.03
N LYS A 65 -8.60 -5.23 -4.36
CA LYS A 65 -9.48 -6.30 -3.88
C LYS A 65 -9.97 -6.06 -2.45
N CYS A 66 -9.41 -5.08 -1.74
CA CYS A 66 -9.78 -4.75 -0.36
C CYS A 66 -10.98 -3.80 -0.34
N GLN A 67 -12.13 -4.28 -0.79
CA GLN A 67 -13.32 -3.46 -1.06
C GLN A 67 -13.97 -2.86 0.20
N ASN A 68 -13.68 -3.36 1.40
CA ASN A 68 -14.27 -2.83 2.63
C ASN A 68 -13.47 -1.67 3.26
N ILE A 69 -12.27 -1.35 2.73
CA ILE A 69 -11.45 -0.27 3.24
C ILE A 69 -12.09 1.07 2.92
N THR A 70 -12.34 1.86 3.97
CA THR A 70 -12.84 3.24 3.88
C THR A 70 -11.79 4.27 4.27
N SER A 71 -10.84 3.89 5.13
CA SER A 71 -9.71 4.73 5.53
C SER A 71 -8.39 4.02 5.25
N LEU A 72 -7.56 4.62 4.39
CA LEU A 72 -6.26 4.09 3.99
C LEU A 72 -5.16 5.11 4.28
N ASN A 73 -4.16 4.71 5.06
CA ASN A 73 -2.86 5.36 5.14
C ASN A 73 -1.81 4.41 4.58
N LEU A 74 -1.18 4.77 3.46
CA LEU A 74 -0.19 3.95 2.78
C LEU A 74 1.11 4.74 2.60
N ASN A 75 2.19 4.24 3.20
CA ASN A 75 3.53 4.77 2.99
C ASN A 75 4.39 3.77 2.22
N LEU A 76 4.77 4.13 0.99
CA LEU A 76 5.69 3.38 0.13
C LEU A 76 6.97 4.17 -0.19
N SER A 77 7.33 5.14 0.65
CA SER A 77 8.55 5.94 0.46
C SER A 77 9.81 5.09 0.42
N ILE A 78 10.74 5.47 -0.45
CA ILE A 78 12.11 4.94 -0.55
C ILE A 78 12.10 3.44 -0.78
N ASN A 79 11.43 3.05 -1.87
CA ASN A 79 11.28 1.66 -2.30
C ASN A 79 11.74 1.40 -3.74
N ASP A 80 12.40 2.39 -4.38
CA ASP A 80 12.86 2.33 -5.77
C ASP A 80 11.76 1.88 -6.74
N LEU A 81 10.59 2.53 -6.66
CA LEU A 81 9.40 2.08 -7.39
C LEU A 81 9.50 2.29 -8.90
N GLY A 82 10.27 3.28 -9.34
CA GLY A 82 10.18 3.80 -10.71
C GLY A 82 9.11 4.90 -10.85
N ALA A 83 9.28 5.77 -11.85
CA ALA A 83 8.43 6.94 -12.04
C ALA A 83 7.01 6.60 -12.55
N ASP A 84 6.88 5.50 -13.30
CA ASP A 84 5.61 5.10 -13.88
C ASP A 84 4.76 4.27 -12.91
N GLU A 85 5.40 3.59 -11.98
CA GLU A 85 4.75 2.73 -11.00
C GLU A 85 4.04 3.50 -9.90
N ALA A 86 4.52 4.71 -9.57
CA ALA A 86 3.79 5.64 -8.73
C ALA A 86 2.40 5.97 -9.33
N LYS A 87 2.29 6.07 -10.66
CA LYS A 87 1.00 6.26 -11.35
C LYS A 87 0.13 5.01 -11.27
N ASN A 88 0.72 3.82 -11.36
CA ASN A 88 0.00 2.55 -11.26
C ASN A 88 -0.67 2.38 -9.89
N ILE A 89 0.03 2.69 -8.80
CA ILE A 89 -0.57 2.66 -7.45
C ILE A 89 -1.77 3.60 -7.37
N ARG A 90 -1.64 4.81 -7.91
CA ARG A 90 -2.75 5.76 -7.95
C ARG A 90 -3.94 5.22 -8.74
N MET A 91 -3.72 4.67 -9.93
CA MET A 91 -4.80 4.09 -10.75
C MET A 91 -5.48 2.90 -10.05
N SER A 92 -4.72 2.10 -9.29
CA SER A 92 -5.29 1.03 -8.46
C SER A 92 -6.15 1.59 -7.33
N LEU A 93 -5.71 2.64 -6.65
CA LEU A 93 -6.48 3.29 -5.58
C LEU A 93 -7.76 3.95 -6.10
N GLU A 94 -7.75 4.49 -7.34
CA GLU A 94 -8.94 5.04 -8.00
C GLU A 94 -10.04 3.98 -8.23
N LYS A 95 -9.71 2.69 -8.30
CA LYS A 95 -10.69 1.59 -8.39
C LYS A 95 -11.26 1.16 -7.04
N CYS A 96 -10.70 1.64 -5.94
CA CYS A 96 -11.20 1.34 -4.60
C CYS A 96 -12.44 2.20 -4.33
N GLN A 97 -13.64 1.63 -4.48
CA GLN A 97 -14.89 2.39 -4.52
C GLN A 97 -15.32 2.99 -3.18
N ASN A 98 -14.82 2.45 -2.07
CA ASN A 98 -15.29 2.79 -0.72
C ASN A 98 -14.32 3.68 0.08
N ILE A 99 -13.15 4.02 -0.48
CA ILE A 99 -12.17 4.88 0.21
C ILE A 99 -12.72 6.31 0.31
N THR A 100 -12.96 6.77 1.53
CA THR A 100 -13.40 8.14 1.83
C THR A 100 -12.29 8.97 2.50
N SER A 101 -11.26 8.31 3.04
CA SER A 101 -10.08 8.94 3.60
C SER A 101 -8.84 8.24 3.07
N LEU A 102 -7.97 8.99 2.38
CA LEU A 102 -6.75 8.49 1.78
C LEU A 102 -5.58 9.37 2.19
N ASN A 103 -4.55 8.78 2.78
CA ASN A 103 -3.23 9.37 2.91
C ASN A 103 -2.24 8.47 2.16
N LEU A 104 -1.53 9.02 1.18
CA LEU A 104 -0.60 8.30 0.33
C LEU A 104 0.75 9.00 0.32
N ILE A 105 1.80 8.28 0.71
CA ILE A 105 3.18 8.78 0.71
C ILE A 105 4.00 7.98 -0.30
N LEU A 106 4.42 8.66 -1.38
CA LEU A 106 5.29 8.16 -2.44
C LEU A 106 6.48 9.12 -2.60
N CYS A 107 7.71 8.69 -2.33
CA CYS A 107 8.98 9.36 -2.72
C CYS A 107 9.98 8.24 -3.00
N GLU A 108 10.88 8.23 -3.98
CA GLU A 108 11.62 9.25 -4.69
C GLU A 108 11.39 9.04 -6.19
N ILE A 109 10.74 9.98 -6.88
CA ILE A 109 10.72 9.98 -8.34
C ILE A 109 11.92 10.82 -8.76
N LYS A 110 12.91 10.23 -9.46
CA LYS A 110 13.99 10.98 -10.15
C LYS A 110 13.45 11.82 -11.32
N THR A 111 12.39 12.58 -11.11
CA THR A 111 11.93 13.62 -12.03
C THR A 111 12.19 14.96 -11.36
N GLN A 112 13.26 15.61 -11.81
CA GLN A 112 13.64 16.99 -11.57
C GLN A 112 12.69 17.80 -10.65
N ASN A 113 13.14 18.06 -9.42
CA ASN A 113 12.79 19.23 -8.62
C ASN A 113 11.30 19.55 -8.37
N LYS A 114 10.42 18.58 -8.08
CA LYS A 114 9.11 18.89 -7.47
C LYS A 114 8.67 17.83 -6.45
N TRP A 115 8.50 18.27 -5.21
CA TRP A 115 7.81 17.55 -4.15
C TRP A 115 6.37 17.26 -4.59
N VAL A 116 5.95 15.99 -4.60
CA VAL A 116 4.55 15.63 -4.87
C VAL A 116 3.81 15.55 -3.54
N TRP A 117 2.64 16.18 -3.53
CA TRP A 117 1.85 16.58 -2.38
C TRP A 117 1.14 15.41 -1.68
N ILE A 118 1.04 15.52 -0.35
CA ILE A 118 0.02 14.86 0.46
C ILE A 118 -1.34 15.19 -0.18
N ILE A 119 -2.05 14.18 -0.65
CA ILE A 119 -3.49 14.32 -0.92
C ILE A 119 -4.15 13.95 0.42
N ASN A 120 -4.71 14.94 1.12
CA ASN A 120 -5.60 14.76 2.27
C ASN A 120 -7.05 14.78 1.77
#